data_AF-A0A2G7H664-F1
#
_entry.id   AF-A0A2G7H664-F1
#
_cell.length_a   1.000
_cell.length_b   1.000
_cell.length_c   1.000
_cell.angle_alpha   90.00
_cell.angle_beta   90.00
_cell.angle_gamma   90.00
#
_symmetry.space_group_name_H-M   'P 1'
#
loop_
_entity.id
_entity.type
_entity.pdbx_description
1 polymer ?
#
loop_
_entity_poly.entity_id
_entity_poly.type
_entity_poly.pdbx_seq_one_letter_code
_entity_poly.pdbx_strand_id
1 'polypeptide(L)' 'MKCELFKQDATFINHNSEGKANGKVTIYKAGKVYVIGHVLNGIKQGWEIMYYENGKKSKHFC' A
#
# COMPACT_ATOMS: atom_id res chain seq x y z
N MET A 1 3.32 -20.51 -22.61
CA MET A 1 4.00 -19.82 -21.49
C MET A 1 2.94 -19.03 -20.72
N LYS A 2 2.48 -19.55 -19.58
CA LYS A 2 1.50 -18.88 -18.72
C LYS A 2 2.32 -17.95 -17.83
N CYS A 3 2.26 -16.64 -18.03
CA CYS A 3 2.83 -15.70 -17.06
C CYS A 3 2.05 -15.89 -15.76
N GLU A 4 2.62 -16.63 -14.82
CA GLU A 4 2.07 -16.70 -13.48
C GLU A 4 2.23 -15.31 -12.87
N LEU A 5 1.14 -14.57 -12.79
CA LEU A 5 1.09 -13.31 -12.05
C LEU A 5 1.64 -13.59 -10.64
N PHE A 6 2.69 -12.89 -10.25
CA PHE A 6 3.41 -13.06 -9.00
C PHE A 6 2.44 -12.94 -7.80
N LYS A 7 1.92 -14.05 -7.25
CA LYS A 7 0.84 -14.05 -6.24
C LYS A 7 1.32 -13.83 -4.81
N GLN A 8 2.24 -12.89 -4.58
CA GLN A 8 2.78 -12.65 -3.24
C GLN A 8 2.15 -11.42 -2.60
N ASP A 9 1.95 -11.51 -1.28
CA ASP A 9 1.60 -10.38 -0.44
C ASP A 9 2.89 -9.65 -0.06
N ALA A 10 2.90 -8.32 -0.17
CA ALA A 10 4.09 -7.53 0.12
C ALA A 10 3.70 -6.13 0.60
N THR A 11 4.51 -5.56 1.48
CA THR A 11 4.37 -4.17 1.92
C THR A 11 5.68 -3.43 1.66
N PHE A 12 5.60 -2.31 0.96
CA PHE A 12 6.72 -1.41 0.71
C PHE A 12 6.50 -0.12 1.47
N ILE A 13 7.44 0.21 2.36
CA ILE A 13 7.36 1.37 3.23
C ILE A 13 8.78 1.83 3.59
N ASN A 14 8.99 3.14 3.52
CA ASN A 14 10.24 3.76 3.95
C ASN A 14 10.19 4.04 5.45
N HIS A 15 11.36 4.11 6.07
CA HIS A 15 11.52 4.47 7.47
C HIS A 15 12.45 5.68 7.59
N ASN A 16 12.22 6.51 8.60
CA ASN A 16 13.11 7.63 8.93
C ASN A 16 14.35 7.12 9.73
N SER A 17 15.22 8.04 10.14
CA SER A 17 16.43 7.73 10.93
C SER A 17 16.15 7.09 12.30
N GLU A 18 14.94 7.25 12.85
CA GLU A 18 14.49 6.60 14.08
C GLU A 18 13.88 5.21 13.83
N GLY A 19 13.87 4.74 12.58
CA GLY A 19 13.22 3.49 12.21
C GLY A 19 11.69 3.56 12.18
N LYS A 20 11.08 4.76 12.23
CA LYS A 20 9.62 4.91 12.12
C LYS A 20 9.20 5.01 10.68
N ALA A 21 8.13 4.31 10.34
CA ALA A 21 7.50 4.33 9.03
C ALA A 21 7.16 5.77 8.60
N ASN A 22 7.68 6.19 7.44
CA ASN A 22 7.57 7.56 6.98
C ASN A 22 7.51 7.65 5.45
N GLY A 23 6.46 8.29 4.93
CA GLY A 23 6.21 8.47 3.51
C GLY A 23 5.15 7.52 2.95
N LYS A 24 5.31 7.15 1.68
CA LYS A 24 4.32 6.35 0.95
C LYS A 24 4.40 4.88 1.37
N VAL A 25 3.22 4.29 1.60
CA VAL A 25 3.04 2.85 1.82
C VAL A 25 2.34 2.26 0.60
N THR A 26 2.86 1.15 0.08
CA THR A 26 2.18 0.36 -0.96
C THR A 26 2.05 -1.08 -0.48
N ILE A 27 0.80 -1.55 -0.40
CA ILE A 27 0.48 -2.92 0.00
C ILE A 27 0.00 -3.67 -1.24
N TYR A 28 0.60 -4.82 -1.49
CA TYR A 28 0.19 -5.77 -2.51
C TYR A 28 -0.49 -6.96 -1.85
N LYS A 29 -1.59 -7.41 -2.46
CA LYS A 29 -2.29 -8.65 -2.12
C LYS A 29 -2.44 -9.51 -3.36
N ALA A 30 -1.99 -10.76 -3.31
CA ALA A 30 -1.95 -11.67 -4.45
C ALA A 30 -1.34 -11.04 -5.72
N GLY A 31 -0.25 -10.27 -5.55
CA GLY A 31 0.45 -9.62 -6.65
C GLY A 31 -0.17 -8.35 -7.20
N LYS A 32 -1.31 -7.90 -6.66
CA LYS A 32 -2.00 -6.68 -7.10
C LYS A 32 -1.92 -5.63 -6.02
N VAL A 33 -1.81 -4.36 -6.43
CA VAL A 33 -1.90 -3.25 -5.48
C VAL A 33 -3.25 -3.31 -4.78
N TYR A 34 -3.22 -3.37 -3.46
CA TYR A 34 -4.38 -3.40 -2.58
C TYR A 34 -4.58 -2.04 -1.92
N VAL A 35 -3.50 -1.41 -1.43
CA VAL A 35 -3.55 -0.09 -0.78
C VAL A 35 -2.37 0.78 -1.22
N ILE A 36 -2.65 2.06 -1.43
CA ILE A 36 -1.64 3.12 -1.46
C ILE A 36 -2.03 4.18 -0.43
N GLY A 37 -1.12 4.54 0.47
CA GLY A 37 -1.37 5.59 1.45
C GLY A 37 -0.10 6.30 1.89
N HIS A 38 -0.25 7.27 2.78
CA HIS A 38 0.86 7.99 3.40
C HIS A 38 0.84 7.79 4.92
N VAL A 39 2.04 7.70 5.49
CA VAL A 39 2.26 7.69 6.94
C VAL A 39 3.31 8.73 7.31
N LEU A 40 3.16 9.34 8.48
CA LEU A 40 4.15 10.21 9.10
C LEU A 40 4.43 9.66 10.50
N ASN A 41 5.69 9.27 10.73
CA ASN A 41 6.14 8.69 12.00
C ASN A 41 5.27 7.51 12.50
N GLY A 42 4.83 6.65 11.59
CA GLY A 42 4.01 5.48 11.88
C GLY A 42 2.50 5.72 11.90
N ILE A 43 2.05 6.97 11.76
CA ILE A 43 0.63 7.34 11.80
C ILE A 43 0.14 7.62 10.38
N LYS A 44 -0.99 7.02 9.97
CA LYS A 44 -1.62 7.33 8.67
C LYS A 44 -1.97 8.81 8.59
N GLN A 45 -1.68 9.44 7.45
CA GLN A 45 -1.91 10.87 7.29
C GLN A 45 -2.36 11.22 5.87
N GLY A 46 -3.37 12.09 5.78
CA GLY A 46 -3.81 12.68 4.53
C GLY A 46 -4.83 11.78 3.85
N TRP A 47 -4.38 10.84 3.02
CA TRP A 47 -5.29 9.96 2.30
C TRP A 47 -4.72 8.57 2.04
N GLU A 48 -5.63 7.61 1.87
CA GLU A 48 -5.34 6.28 1.33
C GLU A 48 -6.30 5.96 0.18
N ILE A 49 -5.83 5.16 -0.77
CA ILE A 49 -6.61 4.59 -1.86
C ILE A 49 -6.58 3.08 -1.70
N MET A 50 -7.76 2.47 -1.61
CA MET A 50 -7.96 1.03 -1.63
C MET A 50 -8.42 0.59 -3.02
N TYR A 51 -7.87 -0.51 -3.52
CA TYR A 51 -8.24 -1.15 -4.78
C TYR A 51 -8.92 -2.48 -4.50
N TYR A 52 -10.16 -2.63 -4.95
CA TYR A 52 -10.95 -3.84 -4.73
C TYR A 52 -10.85 -4.78 -5.93
N GLU A 53 -11.09 -6.08 -5.68
CA GLU A 53 -11.03 -7.11 -6.73
C GLU A 53 -12.02 -6.87 -7.87
N ASN A 54 -13.14 -6.19 -7.60
CA ASN A 54 -14.13 -5.78 -8.59
C ASN A 54 -13.70 -4.59 -9.46
N GLY A 55 -12.45 -4.12 -9.34
CA GLY A 55 -11.88 -3.01 -10.10
C GLY A 55 -12.27 -1.62 -9.60
N LYS A 56 -13.12 -1.52 -8.58
CA LYS A 56 -13.42 -0.23 -7.94
C LYS A 56 -12.24 0.22 -7.08
N LYS A 57 -12.15 1.54 -6.87
CA LYS A 57 -11.24 2.14 -5.89
C LYS A 57 -12.01 3.06 -4.96
N SER A 58 -11.59 3.12 -3.70
CA SER A 58 -12.09 4.08 -2.71
C SER A 58 -10.93 4.93 -2.23
N LYS A 59 -11.15 6.25 -2.15
CA LYS A 59 -10.21 7.18 -1.53
C LYS A 59 -10.76 7.59 -0.17
N HIS A 60 -10.01 7.34 0.88
CA HIS A 60 -10.33 7.74 2.24
C HIS A 60 -9.35 8.83 2.70
N PHE A 61 -9.82 9.79 3.48
CA PHE A 61 -8.99 10.83 4.08
C PHE A 61 -8.81 10.51 5.56
N CYS A 62 -7.55 10.46 6.01
CA CYS A 62 -7.13 10.12 7.37
C CYS A 62 -6.51 11.34 8.05
#